data_AF-A0A7J9BU62-F1
#
_entry.id   AF-A0A7J9BU62-F1
#
_cell.length_a   1.000
_cell.length_b   1.000
_cell.length_c   1.000
_cell.angle_alpha   90.00
_cell.angle_beta   90.00
_cell.angle_gamma   90.00
#
_symmetry.space_group_name_H-M   'P 1'
#
loop_
_entity.id
_entity.type
_entity.pdbx_description
1 polymer ?
#
loop_
_entity_poly.entity_id
_entity_poly.type
_entity_poly.pdbx_seq_one_letter_code
_entity_poly.pdbx_strand_id
1 'polypeptide(L)'
;MRRSRTNTDAMQLCKAYLTTPAPSPTLSCCQAVASVNASASTTQSRRDLCECFKKKAPVYGVDPQKAKQLPGLCAVQVPFSCDPSVDCQSA
;
A
#
# COMPACT_ATOMS: atom_id res chain seq x y z
N MET A 1 -17.65 7.33 13.00
CA MET A 1 -17.69 7.55 11.54
C MET A 1 -16.82 8.75 11.18
N ARG A 2 -15.54 8.58 10.84
CA ARG A 2 -14.71 9.67 10.31
C ARG A 2 -14.70 9.59 8.79
N ARG A 3 -15.68 10.26 8.17
CA ARG A 3 -15.67 10.60 6.74
C ARG A 3 -14.67 11.74 6.53
N SER A 4 -13.40 11.43 6.29
CA SER A 4 -12.43 12.42 5.81
C SER A 4 -12.44 12.42 4.28
N ARG A 5 -12.74 13.58 3.73
CA ARG A 5 -12.90 13.85 2.30
C ARG A 5 -11.52 13.92 1.63
N THR A 6 -11.07 12.81 1.05
CA THR A 6 -10.18 12.66 -0.12
C THR A 6 -10.04 11.16 -0.36
N ASN A 7 -11.13 10.51 -0.76
CA ASN A 7 -11.24 9.06 -0.89
C ASN A 7 -10.65 8.59 -2.24
N THR A 8 -9.38 8.90 -2.47
CA THR A 8 -8.61 8.27 -3.53
C THR A 8 -7.93 7.08 -2.89
N ASP A 9 -8.44 5.88 -3.16
CA ASP A 9 -7.85 4.61 -2.73
C ASP A 9 -6.31 4.70 -2.89
N ALA A 10 -5.54 4.37 -1.87
CA ALA A 10 -4.08 4.55 -1.92
C ALA A 10 -3.46 3.82 -3.13
N MET A 11 -4.06 2.70 -3.55
CA MET A 11 -3.67 1.99 -4.76
C MET A 11 -3.90 2.83 -6.01
N GLN A 12 -4.97 3.63 -6.05
CA GLN A 12 -5.30 4.53 -7.16
C GLN A 12 -4.26 5.65 -7.29
N LEU A 13 -3.82 6.25 -6.19
CA LEU A 13 -2.76 7.27 -6.19
C LEU A 13 -1.39 6.70 -6.59
N CYS A 14 -1.16 5.43 -6.28
CA CYS A 14 0.07 4.72 -6.61
C CYS A 14 0.03 3.98 -7.95
N LYS A 15 -1.13 3.96 -8.64
CA LYS A 15 -1.38 3.13 -9.83
C LYS A 15 -0.29 3.28 -10.89
N ALA A 16 0.05 4.52 -11.24
CA ALA A 16 1.05 4.79 -12.28
C ALA A 16 2.40 4.11 -11.97
N TYR A 17 2.86 4.18 -10.72
CA TYR A 17 4.08 3.49 -10.31
C TYR A 17 3.89 1.98 -10.28
N LEU A 18 2.80 1.50 -9.67
CA LEU A 18 2.54 0.08 -9.44
C LEU A 18 2.27 -0.73 -10.70
N THR A 19 1.80 -0.12 -11.80
CA THR A 19 1.32 -0.86 -12.99
C THR A 19 2.07 -0.51 -14.28
N THR A 20 3.06 0.37 -14.23
CA THR A 20 3.82 0.80 -15.43
C THR A 20 5.32 0.78 -15.14
N PRO A 21 6.21 0.93 -16.14
CA PRO A 21 7.65 1.05 -15.94
C PRO A 21 8.13 2.34 -15.23
N ALA A 22 7.24 3.18 -14.68
CA ALA A 22 7.62 4.42 -13.99
C ALA A 22 8.67 4.20 -12.88
N PRO A 23 9.75 5.00 -12.84
CA PRO A 23 10.89 4.72 -11.97
C PRO A 23 10.62 5.00 -10.48
N SER A 24 9.66 5.86 -10.16
CA SER A 24 9.36 6.28 -8.78
C SER A 24 7.88 6.59 -8.55
N PRO A 25 7.40 6.46 -7.30
CA PRO A 25 6.07 6.90 -6.90
C PRO A 25 5.97 8.44 -6.86
N THR A 26 4.75 8.95 -6.99
CA THR A 26 4.46 10.37 -6.79
C THR A 26 4.43 10.72 -5.31
N LEU A 27 4.60 12.01 -4.98
CA LEU A 27 4.45 12.49 -3.60
C LEU A 27 3.07 12.14 -3.02
N SER A 28 2.01 12.28 -3.82
CA SER A 28 0.64 11.94 -3.40
C SER A 28 0.47 10.44 -3.12
N CYS A 29 1.12 9.57 -3.90
CA CYS A 29 1.17 8.15 -3.59
C CYS A 29 1.84 7.91 -2.22
N CYS A 30 3.01 8.50 -1.98
CA CYS A 30 3.71 8.34 -0.70
C CYS A 30 2.92 8.88 0.50
N GLN A 31 2.25 10.01 0.35
CA GLN A 31 1.35 10.56 1.38
C GLN A 31 0.18 9.62 1.68
N ALA A 32 -0.38 8.97 0.66
CA ALA A 32 -1.44 7.99 0.83
C ALA A 32 -0.96 6.73 1.55
N VAL A 33 0.21 6.21 1.17
CA VAL A 33 0.86 5.06 1.84
C VAL A 33 1.13 5.37 3.31
N ALA A 34 1.69 6.55 3.61
CA ALA A 34 1.94 6.99 4.98
C ALA A 34 0.65 7.11 5.80
N SER A 35 -0.42 7.64 5.18
CA SER A 35 -1.74 7.78 5.83
C SER A 35 -2.37 6.42 6.14
N VAL A 36 -2.31 5.48 5.19
CA VAL A 36 -2.78 4.10 5.39
C VAL A 36 -1.97 3.42 6.50
N ASN A 37 -0.64 3.54 6.48
CA ASN A 37 0.23 2.98 7.52
C ASN A 37 -0.08 3.57 8.91
N ALA A 38 -0.30 4.88 9.02
CA ALA A 38 -0.66 5.54 10.28
C ALA A 38 -2.04 5.08 10.81
N SER A 39 -2.95 4.67 9.92
CA SER A 39 -4.24 4.10 10.31
C SER A 39 -4.15 2.64 10.79
N ALA A 40 -3.04 1.95 10.48
CA ALA A 40 -2.79 0.54 10.78
C ALA A 40 -2.13 0.33 12.16
N SER A 41 -2.65 0.97 13.20
CA SER A 41 -2.00 1.01 14.52
C SER A 41 -2.06 -0.31 15.30
N THR A 42 -2.96 -1.23 14.93
CA THR A 42 -3.12 -2.52 15.60
C THR A 42 -2.71 -3.68 14.70
N THR A 43 -2.32 -4.81 15.30
CA THR A 43 -2.03 -6.05 14.56
C THR A 43 -3.20 -6.46 13.66
N GLN A 44 -4.44 -6.38 14.18
CA GLN A 44 -5.62 -6.70 13.37
C GLN A 44 -5.75 -5.78 12.16
N SER A 45 -5.59 -4.47 12.33
CA SER A 45 -5.67 -3.50 11.23
C SER A 45 -4.57 -3.72 10.16
N ARG A 46 -3.37 -4.12 10.57
CA ARG A 46 -2.27 -4.45 9.64
C ARG A 46 -2.57 -5.70 8.82
N ARG A 47 -3.10 -6.74 9.46
CA ARG A 47 -3.56 -7.97 8.80
C ARG A 47 -4.67 -7.70 7.80
N ASP A 48 -5.67 -6.91 8.21
CA ASP A 48 -6.79 -6.55 7.34
C ASP A 48 -6.32 -5.78 6.10
N LEU A 49 -5.36 -4.86 6.25
CA LEU A 49 -4.75 -4.14 5.14
C LEU A 49 -3.92 -5.06 4.23
N CYS A 50 -3.13 -5.97 4.81
CA CYS A 50 -2.37 -6.95 4.05
C CYS A 50 -3.30 -7.84 3.20
N GLU A 51 -4.36 -8.39 3.80
CA GLU A 51 -5.35 -9.22 3.11
C GLU A 51 -6.12 -8.43 2.04
N CYS A 52 -6.45 -7.17 2.32
CA CYS A 52 -7.06 -6.28 1.33
C CYS A 52 -6.13 -6.10 0.13
N PHE A 53 -4.87 -5.75 0.37
CA PHE A 53 -3.88 -5.53 -0.68
C PHE A 53 -3.64 -6.81 -1.50
N LYS A 54 -3.46 -7.96 -0.84
CA LYS A 54 -3.28 -9.27 -1.48
C LYS A 54 -4.43 -9.61 -2.44
N LYS A 55 -5.67 -9.35 -2.05
CA LYS A 55 -6.86 -9.63 -2.88
C LYS A 55 -7.01 -8.64 -4.03
N LYS A 56 -6.66 -7.37 -3.82
CA LYS A 56 -6.89 -6.30 -4.80
C LYS A 56 -5.73 -6.14 -5.78
N ALA A 57 -4.48 -6.31 -5.36
CA ALA A 57 -3.29 -6.08 -6.17
C ALA A 57 -3.33 -6.80 -7.54
N PRO A 58 -3.71 -8.09 -7.65
CA PRO A 58 -3.81 -8.76 -8.95
C PRO A 58 -4.89 -8.15 -9.85
N VAL A 59 -6.04 -7.76 -9.27
CA VAL A 59 -7.17 -7.16 -10.00
C VAL A 59 -6.78 -5.81 -10.59
N TYR A 60 -5.90 -5.06 -9.92
CA TYR A 60 -5.40 -3.77 -10.39
C TYR A 60 -4.14 -3.90 -11.29
N GLY A 61 -3.63 -5.10 -11.52
CA GLY A 61 -2.42 -5.32 -12.32
C GLY A 61 -1.15 -4.78 -11.65
N VAL A 62 -1.10 -4.81 -10.32
CA VAL A 62 0.06 -4.36 -9.55
C VAL A 62 1.25 -5.29 -9.80
N ASP A 63 2.39 -4.69 -10.14
CA ASP A 63 3.68 -5.35 -10.15
C ASP A 63 4.15 -5.62 -8.70
N PRO A 64 4.28 -6.90 -8.29
CA PRO A 64 4.72 -7.25 -6.93
C PRO A 64 6.10 -6.71 -6.56
N GLN A 65 7.02 -6.58 -7.53
CA GLN A 65 8.36 -6.04 -7.26
C GLN A 65 8.30 -4.55 -6.93
N LYS A 66 7.43 -3.81 -7.61
CA LYS A 66 7.22 -2.39 -7.30
C LYS A 66 6.51 -2.18 -5.97
N ALA A 67 5.53 -3.02 -5.66
CA ALA A 67 4.87 -3.02 -4.36
C ALA A 67 5.89 -3.20 -3.21
N LYS A 68 6.86 -4.11 -3.38
CA LYS A 68 7.96 -4.33 -2.41
C LYS A 68 8.85 -3.11 -2.22
N GLN A 69 9.14 -2.37 -3.28
CA GLN A 69 10.03 -1.20 -3.26
C GLN A 69 9.35 0.05 -2.70
N LEU A 70 8.02 0.12 -2.79
CA LEU A 70 7.25 1.31 -2.48
C LEU A 70 7.50 1.87 -1.05
N PRO A 71 7.53 1.06 0.02
CA PRO A 71 7.84 1.57 1.37
C PRO A 71 9.20 2.28 1.45
N GLY A 72 10.24 1.68 0.84
CA GLY A 72 11.60 2.23 0.84
C GLY A 72 11.67 3.54 0.05
N LEU A 73 11.05 3.60 -1.12
CA LEU A 73 11.01 4.80 -1.96
C LEU A 73 10.22 5.95 -1.33
N CYS A 74 9.19 5.63 -0.54
CA CYS A 74 8.40 6.63 0.17
C CYS A 74 8.94 6.97 1.56
N ALA A 75 10.06 6.35 1.99
CA ALA A 75 10.60 6.46 3.34
C ALA A 75 9.56 6.20 4.43
N VAL A 76 8.63 5.27 4.18
CA VAL A 76 7.60 4.87 5.15
C VAL A 76 8.07 3.61 5.86
N GLN A 77 8.18 3.69 7.18
CA GLN A 77 8.52 2.54 8.00
C GLN A 77 7.26 1.70 8.21
N VAL A 78 7.13 0.64 7.43
CA VAL A 78 6.02 -0.29 7.53
C VAL A 78 6.51 -1.47 8.39
N PRO A 79 5.87 -1.77 9.54
CA PRO A 79 6.27 -2.88 10.38
C PRO A 79 5.93 -4.26 9.79
N PHE A 80 5.32 -4.28 8.60
CA PHE A 80 4.91 -5.47 7.86
C PHE A 80 5.23 -5.32 6.36
N SER A 81 5.42 -6.44 5.66
CA SER A 81 5.71 -6.41 4.22
C SER A 81 4.42 -6.20 3.41
N CYS A 82 4.38 -5.13 2.59
CA CYS A 82 3.35 -4.91 1.57
C CYS A 82 3.58 -5.78 0.32
N ASP A 83 3.89 -7.05 0.51
CA ASP A 83 4.12 -7.98 -0.58
C ASP A 83 2.91 -8.92 -0.71
N PRO A 84 2.24 -8.95 -1.88
CA PRO A 84 1.04 -9.76 -2.09
C PRO A 84 1.32 -11.28 -2.03
N SER A 85 2.59 -11.70 -2.05
CA SER A 85 3.02 -13.09 -1.88
C SER A 85 3.32 -13.49 -0.43
N VAL A 86 3.23 -12.57 0.53
CA VAL A 86 3.53 -12.84 1.96
C VAL A 86 2.32 -13.46 2.64
N ASP A 87 2.61 -14.23 3.68
CA ASP A 87 1.62 -14.64 4.67
C ASP A 87 1.27 -13.46 5.58
N CYS A 88 0.07 -12.92 5.39
CA CYS A 88 -0.48 -11.81 6.15
C CYS A 88 -0.72 -12.12 7.63
N GLN A 89 -0.60 -13.39 8.08
CA GLN A 89 -0.72 -13.76 9.49
C GLN A 89 0.41 -13.19 10.37
N SER A 90 1.55 -12.86 9.78
CA SER A 90 2.73 -12.30 10.46
C SER A 90 2.73 -10.76 10.58
N ALA A 91 1.72 -10.09 10.00
CA ALA A 91 1.54 -8.63 10.04
C ALA A 91 0.93 -8.14 11.37
#